data_AF-A0A952SIM4-F1
#
_entry.id   AF-A0A952SIM4-F1
#
_cell.length_a   1.000
_cell.length_b   1.000
_cell.length_c   1.000
_cell.angle_alpha   90.00
_cell.angle_beta   90.00
_cell.angle_gamma   90.00
#
_symmetry.space_group_name_H-M   'P 1'
#
loop_
_entity.id
_entity.type
_entity.pdbx_description
1 polymer ?
#
loop_
_entity_poly.entity_id
_entity_poly.type
_entity_poly.pdbx_seq_one_letter_code
_entity_poly.pdbx_strand_id
1 'polypeptide(L)'
;MMLSIRRACLVFILLSTAFPDLLFAAEKSSAAIFVKDALTTPGQLATVEAKLVSKHLVLIAALGGEPLELVVDGKVVAEALTGWDGRAFLTFTPKAQGLVSVQVRVGKSPRVDQAEGQGNLVVWEKRQPILVIELSSLREQPAPSRVPPVSATIESERKPLADAVEELGKLTQFYYRVIYVVEGRDGFHRSAEVREWLKNHKFPTGYVLTLPVIDTNTMGTKIDELHAAGWRTVKVGVGRSKGFAEAFLQRRLEAIMVPEPSKGEVPRKAKVAKDWKEVRKKL
;
A
#
# COMPACT_ATOMS: atom_id res chain seq x y z
N MET A 1 24.20 -67.55 -54.20
CA MET A 1 24.45 -66.25 -53.54
C MET A 1 23.17 -65.41 -53.58
N MET A 2 22.15 -65.77 -52.80
CA MET A 2 20.87 -65.04 -52.72
C MET A 2 20.26 -65.28 -51.33
N LEU A 3 20.81 -64.63 -50.31
CA LEU A 3 20.21 -64.58 -48.99
C LEU A 3 20.82 -63.38 -48.26
N SER A 4 20.22 -62.18 -48.37
CA SER A 4 20.36 -61.08 -47.37
C SER A 4 19.73 -59.75 -47.82
N ILE A 5 18.47 -59.70 -48.29
CA ILE A 5 17.81 -58.38 -48.54
C ILE A 5 16.31 -58.40 -48.17
N ARG A 6 15.94 -59.05 -47.05
CA ARG A 6 14.56 -58.95 -46.52
C ARG A 6 14.43 -58.71 -45.02
N ARG A 7 15.53 -58.43 -44.31
CA ARG A 7 15.51 -58.10 -42.86
C ARG A 7 15.86 -56.65 -42.52
N ALA A 8 16.20 -55.81 -43.50
CA ALA A 8 16.61 -54.43 -43.24
C ALA A 8 15.45 -53.41 -43.21
N CYS A 9 14.27 -53.73 -43.75
CA CYS A 9 13.15 -52.77 -43.84
C CYS A 9 12.19 -52.77 -42.65
N LEU A 10 12.27 -53.74 -41.74
CA LEU A 10 11.34 -53.85 -40.60
C LEU A 10 11.89 -53.32 -39.26
N VAL A 11 13.18 -52.93 -39.23
CA VAL A 11 13.79 -52.31 -38.03
C VAL A 11 13.79 -50.78 -38.12
N PHE A 12 13.62 -50.19 -39.31
CA PHE A 12 13.62 -48.73 -39.47
C PHE A 12 12.26 -48.04 -39.28
N ILE A 13 11.16 -48.80 -39.14
CA ILE A 13 9.80 -48.25 -38.94
C ILE A 13 9.35 -48.33 -37.47
N LEU A 14 10.13 -48.99 -36.59
CA LEU A 14 9.82 -49.10 -35.15
C LEU A 14 10.63 -48.12 -34.27
N LEU A 15 11.32 -47.16 -34.87
CA LEU A 15 12.13 -46.16 -34.16
C LEU A 15 11.73 -44.70 -34.45
N SER A 16 10.51 -44.45 -34.92
CA SER A 16 9.99 -43.10 -35.19
C SER A 16 8.86 -42.66 -34.27
N THR A 17 8.47 -43.46 -33.28
CA THR A 17 7.40 -43.14 -32.32
C THR A 17 7.91 -43.10 -30.88
N ALA A 18 8.99 -42.36 -30.67
CA ALA A 18 9.37 -41.88 -29.34
C ALA A 18 10.15 -40.57 -29.47
N PHE A 19 9.57 -39.59 -30.16
CA PHE A 19 9.87 -38.22 -29.74
C PHE A 19 9.12 -38.06 -28.43
N PRO A 20 9.80 -37.95 -27.26
CA PRO A 20 9.12 -37.35 -26.14
C PRO A 20 8.68 -35.99 -26.68
N ASP A 21 7.39 -35.70 -26.63
CA ASP A 21 6.94 -34.33 -26.68
C ASP A 21 7.74 -33.63 -25.57
N LEU A 22 8.78 -32.91 -25.98
CA LEU A 22 9.34 -31.85 -25.18
C LEU A 22 8.19 -30.84 -25.11
N LEU A 23 7.27 -31.09 -24.17
CA LEU A 23 6.39 -30.09 -23.63
C LEU A 23 7.34 -29.04 -23.08
N PHE A 24 7.70 -28.08 -23.93
CA PHE A 24 8.22 -26.81 -23.48
C PHE A 24 7.11 -26.26 -22.60
N ALA A 25 7.20 -26.53 -21.29
CA ALA A 25 6.49 -25.75 -20.31
C ALA A 25 6.91 -24.32 -20.58
N ALA A 26 6.00 -23.54 -21.16
CA ALA A 26 6.24 -22.12 -21.41
C ALA A 26 6.73 -21.55 -20.09
N GLU A 27 7.92 -20.96 -20.11
CA GLU A 27 8.55 -20.43 -18.90
C GLU A 27 7.59 -19.39 -18.31
N LYS A 28 7.21 -19.60 -17.04
CA LYS A 28 6.27 -18.72 -16.37
C LYS A 28 6.91 -17.34 -16.19
N SER A 29 6.09 -16.31 -16.32
CA SER A 29 6.56 -14.94 -16.07
C SER A 29 6.69 -14.69 -14.58
N SER A 30 7.84 -14.15 -14.16
CA SER A 30 8.04 -13.64 -12.81
C SER A 30 7.15 -12.42 -12.56
N ALA A 31 6.55 -12.33 -11.36
CA ALA A 31 5.61 -11.27 -11.02
C ALA A 31 5.83 -10.68 -9.63
N ALA A 32 5.24 -9.50 -9.41
CA ALA A 32 5.09 -8.83 -8.13
C ALA A 32 3.62 -8.55 -7.85
N ILE A 33 3.18 -8.73 -6.61
CA ILE A 33 1.87 -8.30 -6.14
C ILE A 33 2.05 -7.13 -5.18
N PHE A 34 1.29 -6.07 -5.40
CA PHE A 34 1.16 -4.96 -4.47
C PHE A 34 -0.27 -4.88 -3.96
N VAL A 35 -0.43 -4.66 -2.66
CA VAL A 35 -1.74 -4.64 -1.98
C VAL A 35 -1.92 -3.31 -1.25
N LYS A 36 -3.03 -2.62 -1.52
CA LYS A 36 -3.40 -1.42 -0.79
C LYS A 36 -3.99 -1.76 0.57
N ASP A 37 -3.82 -0.85 1.51
CA ASP A 37 -4.58 -0.94 2.75
C ASP A 37 -6.07 -0.68 2.49
N ALA A 38 -6.92 -1.27 3.33
CA ALA A 38 -8.35 -1.03 3.33
C ALA A 38 -8.82 -0.67 4.74
N LEU A 39 -9.83 0.21 4.83
CA LEU A 39 -10.43 0.64 6.09
C LEU A 39 -11.90 0.23 6.11
N THR A 40 -12.32 -0.47 7.17
CA THR A 40 -13.69 -0.95 7.35
C THR A 40 -14.10 -1.00 8.83
N THR A 41 -15.35 -1.39 9.08
CA THR A 41 -15.91 -1.64 10.41
C THR A 41 -16.18 -3.14 10.59
N PRO A 42 -16.11 -3.70 11.82
CA PRO A 42 -16.45 -5.10 12.05
C PRO A 42 -17.83 -5.46 11.46
N GLY A 43 -17.91 -6.61 10.80
CA GLY A 43 -19.13 -7.12 10.17
C GLY A 43 -19.54 -6.40 8.88
N GLN A 44 -18.76 -5.44 8.38
CA GLN A 44 -19.00 -4.79 7.09
C GLN A 44 -18.11 -5.39 5.99
N LEU A 45 -18.66 -5.48 4.78
CA LEU A 45 -17.91 -5.93 3.62
C LEU A 45 -16.76 -4.95 3.33
N ALA A 46 -15.54 -5.48 3.20
CA ALA A 46 -14.37 -4.72 2.82
C ALA A 46 -13.81 -5.23 1.50
N THR A 47 -13.26 -4.33 0.70
CA THR A 47 -12.60 -4.66 -0.57
C THR A 47 -11.10 -4.44 -0.41
N VAL A 48 -10.33 -5.51 -0.59
CA VAL A 48 -8.87 -5.48 -0.70
C VAL A 48 -8.52 -5.33 -2.18
N GLU A 49 -7.87 -4.22 -2.52
CA GLU A 49 -7.40 -3.95 -3.88
C GLU A 49 -5.94 -4.43 -4.02
N ALA A 50 -5.69 -5.27 -5.01
CA ALA A 50 -4.36 -5.77 -5.34
C ALA A 50 -4.01 -5.48 -6.81
N LYS A 51 -2.72 -5.32 -7.11
CA LYS A 51 -2.21 -5.16 -8.47
C LYS A 51 -1.07 -6.14 -8.73
N LEU A 52 -1.21 -6.92 -9.80
CA LEU A 52 -0.21 -7.87 -10.29
C LEU A 52 0.54 -7.24 -11.48
N VAL A 53 1.87 -7.25 -11.40
CA VAL A 53 2.74 -6.74 -12.46
C VAL A 53 3.88 -7.71 -12.76
N SER A 54 4.37 -7.71 -14.00
CA SER A 54 5.53 -8.50 -14.39
C SER A 54 6.83 -7.90 -13.85
N LYS A 55 7.74 -8.77 -13.40
CA LYS A 55 9.13 -8.43 -13.08
C LYS A 55 10.03 -8.74 -14.27
N HIS A 56 9.88 -8.00 -15.37
CA HIS A 56 10.84 -8.09 -16.48
C HIS A 56 11.77 -6.88 -16.46
N LEU A 57 13.07 -7.12 -16.68
CA LEU A 57 14.16 -6.14 -16.59
C LEU A 57 13.98 -4.87 -17.46
N VAL A 58 13.08 -4.92 -18.45
CA VAL A 58 12.91 -3.84 -19.45
C VAL A 58 11.53 -3.18 -19.37
N LEU A 59 10.47 -3.89 -18.95
CA LEU A 59 9.12 -3.32 -18.81
C LEU A 59 8.37 -3.95 -17.63
N ILE A 60 7.85 -3.10 -16.74
CA ILE A 60 6.84 -3.47 -15.75
C ILE A 60 5.48 -3.37 -16.45
N ALA A 61 4.87 -4.51 -16.78
CA ALA A 61 3.56 -4.58 -17.42
C ALA A 61 2.52 -5.11 -16.43
N ALA A 62 1.28 -4.60 -16.55
CA ALA A 62 0.15 -5.16 -15.83
C ALA A 62 -0.18 -6.58 -16.35
N LEU A 63 -0.46 -7.52 -15.44
CA LEU A 63 -0.77 -8.90 -15.78
C LEU A 63 -2.27 -9.19 -15.57
N GLY A 64 -3.01 -9.27 -16.67
CA GLY A 64 -4.46 -9.51 -16.68
C GLY A 64 -4.86 -11.00 -16.82
N GLY A 65 -6.06 -11.31 -16.35
CA GLY A 65 -6.65 -12.65 -16.40
C GLY A 65 -5.96 -13.66 -15.49
N GLU A 66 -5.25 -13.20 -14.47
CA GLU A 66 -4.54 -14.05 -13.51
C GLU A 66 -5.38 -14.24 -12.25
N PRO A 67 -5.49 -15.47 -11.72
CA PRO A 67 -6.21 -15.72 -10.48
C PRO A 67 -5.39 -15.21 -9.29
N LEU A 68 -6.02 -14.39 -8.44
CA LEU A 68 -5.49 -13.98 -7.15
C LEU A 68 -6.36 -14.53 -6.03
N GLU A 69 -5.69 -14.95 -4.95
CA GLU A 69 -6.30 -15.45 -3.72
C GLU A 69 -5.99 -14.49 -2.57
N LEU A 70 -7.01 -14.07 -1.82
CA LEU A 70 -6.87 -13.34 -0.56
C LEU A 70 -6.76 -14.36 0.57
N VAL A 71 -5.66 -14.29 1.32
CA VAL A 71 -5.34 -15.16 2.44
C VAL A 71 -5.36 -14.36 3.73
N VAL A 72 -6.14 -14.84 4.69
CA VAL A 72 -6.25 -14.29 6.05
C VAL A 72 -6.11 -15.46 7.03
N ASP A 73 -5.23 -15.32 8.03
CA ASP A 73 -4.92 -16.37 9.01
C ASP A 73 -4.57 -17.73 8.34
N GLY A 74 -3.84 -17.67 7.22
CA GLY A 74 -3.43 -18.86 6.45
C GLY A 74 -4.53 -19.53 5.63
N LYS A 75 -5.74 -18.96 5.59
CA LYS A 75 -6.89 -19.50 4.84
C LYS A 75 -7.24 -18.61 3.67
N VAL A 76 -7.53 -19.20 2.51
CA VAL A 76 -8.11 -18.48 1.37
C VAL A 76 -9.53 -18.06 1.73
N VAL A 77 -9.80 -16.76 1.74
CA VAL A 77 -11.11 -16.18 2.11
C VAL A 77 -11.82 -15.51 0.95
N ALA A 78 -11.11 -15.21 -0.14
CA ALA A 78 -11.69 -14.68 -1.37
C ALA A 78 -10.78 -14.97 -2.57
N GLU A 79 -11.36 -14.99 -3.76
CA GLU A 79 -10.66 -15.16 -5.03
C GLU A 79 -11.18 -14.14 -6.05
N ALA A 80 -10.31 -13.66 -6.93
CA ALA A 80 -10.68 -12.78 -8.03
C ALA A 80 -9.70 -12.91 -9.19
N LEU A 81 -10.14 -12.60 -10.42
CA LEU A 81 -9.26 -12.47 -11.57
C LEU A 81 -8.75 -11.05 -11.70
N THR A 82 -7.51 -10.87 -12.12
CA THR A 82 -6.99 -9.55 -12.50
C THR A 82 -7.65 -9.04 -13.78
N GLY A 83 -8.01 -7.76 -13.81
CA GLY A 83 -8.43 -7.05 -15.02
C GLY A 83 -7.25 -6.78 -15.97
N TRP A 84 -7.54 -6.15 -17.11
CA TRP A 84 -6.52 -5.80 -18.11
C TRP A 84 -5.44 -4.85 -17.57
N ASP A 85 -5.76 -4.07 -16.54
CA ASP A 85 -4.85 -3.16 -15.85
C ASP A 85 -4.09 -3.84 -14.69
N GLY A 86 -4.23 -5.16 -14.57
CA GLY A 86 -3.57 -6.00 -13.59
C GLY A 86 -4.18 -5.92 -12.20
N ARG A 87 -5.32 -5.24 -12.02
CA ARG A 87 -5.95 -5.08 -10.71
C ARG A 87 -6.99 -6.16 -10.42
N ALA A 88 -7.08 -6.56 -9.17
CA ALA A 88 -8.17 -7.38 -8.66
C ALA A 88 -8.76 -6.76 -7.39
N PHE A 89 -10.05 -7.00 -7.19
CA PHE A 89 -10.82 -6.53 -6.04
C PHE A 89 -11.36 -7.74 -5.30
N LEU A 90 -10.79 -8.03 -4.13
CA LEU A 90 -11.12 -9.21 -3.33
C LEU A 90 -11.95 -8.78 -2.12
N THR A 91 -13.16 -9.32 -1.97
CA THR A 91 -14.08 -8.90 -0.92
C THR A 91 -14.05 -9.84 0.27
N PHE A 92 -13.99 -9.29 1.48
CA PHE A 92 -13.93 -10.05 2.74
C PHE A 92 -14.68 -9.30 3.84
N THR A 93 -15.38 -10.03 4.71
CA THR A 93 -16.10 -9.45 5.86
C THR A 93 -15.38 -9.80 7.16
N PRO A 94 -14.54 -8.91 7.71
CA PRO A 94 -13.86 -9.15 8.97
C PRO A 94 -14.84 -9.14 10.13
N LYS A 95 -14.75 -10.13 11.01
CA LYS A 95 -15.62 -10.25 12.20
C LYS A 95 -15.09 -9.49 13.42
N ALA A 96 -13.76 -9.46 13.59
CA ALA A 96 -13.12 -8.86 14.75
C ALA A 96 -12.56 -7.48 14.41
N GLN A 97 -12.56 -6.59 15.40
CA GLN A 97 -11.82 -5.34 15.34
C GLN A 97 -10.31 -5.58 15.40
N GLY A 98 -9.54 -4.66 14.85
CA GLY A 98 -8.09 -4.67 14.93
C GLY A 98 -7.43 -4.42 13.58
N LEU A 99 -6.14 -4.75 13.52
CA LEU A 99 -5.37 -4.74 12.30
C LEU A 99 -5.21 -6.18 11.83
N VAL A 100 -5.78 -6.50 10.67
CA VAL A 100 -5.64 -7.81 10.05
C VAL A 100 -4.59 -7.70 8.95
N SER A 101 -3.47 -8.40 9.12
CA SER A 101 -2.49 -8.54 8.04
C SER A 101 -3.10 -9.45 6.97
N VAL A 102 -3.23 -8.93 5.76
CA VAL A 102 -3.78 -9.67 4.63
C VAL A 102 -2.68 -9.97 3.62
N GLN A 103 -2.70 -11.17 3.08
CA GLN A 103 -1.79 -11.60 2.03
C GLN A 103 -2.61 -11.84 0.78
N VAL A 104 -2.13 -11.37 -0.37
CA VAL A 104 -2.68 -11.72 -1.68
C VAL A 104 -1.61 -12.48 -2.43
N ARG A 105 -1.96 -13.64 -2.99
CA ARG A 105 -1.03 -14.48 -3.76
C ARG A 105 -1.61 -14.86 -5.11
N VAL A 106 -0.74 -15.19 -6.06
CA VAL A 106 -1.16 -15.79 -7.33
C VAL A 106 -1.71 -17.19 -7.06
N GLY A 107 -2.94 -17.45 -7.49
CA GLY A 107 -3.55 -18.78 -7.44
C GLY A 107 -2.90 -19.74 -8.45
N LYS A 108 -3.65 -20.76 -8.87
CA LYS A 108 -3.18 -21.70 -9.91
C LYS A 108 -3.11 -21.02 -11.29
N SER A 109 -1.97 -20.44 -11.62
CA SER A 109 -1.70 -19.87 -12.95
C SER A 109 -0.77 -20.76 -13.79
N PRO A 110 -1.12 -21.04 -15.06
CA PRO A 110 -0.20 -21.66 -16.01
C PRO A 110 0.82 -20.65 -16.60
N ARG A 111 0.58 -19.34 -16.48
CA ARG A 111 1.37 -18.28 -17.15
C ARG A 111 2.33 -17.55 -16.21
N VAL A 112 1.98 -17.44 -14.94
CA VAL A 112 2.67 -16.58 -13.97
C VAL A 112 3.16 -17.39 -12.78
N ASP A 113 4.37 -17.08 -12.33
CA ASP A 113 4.97 -17.69 -11.15
C ASP A 113 4.20 -17.33 -9.88
N GLN A 114 4.40 -18.14 -8.83
CA GLN A 114 3.91 -17.81 -7.51
C GLN A 114 4.53 -16.48 -7.05
N ALA A 115 3.67 -15.52 -6.77
CA ALA A 115 4.04 -14.24 -6.18
C ALA A 115 3.05 -13.92 -5.07
N GLU A 116 3.50 -13.15 -4.09
CA GLU A 116 2.70 -12.70 -2.97
C GLU A 116 2.96 -11.24 -2.65
N GLY A 117 1.96 -10.59 -2.08
CA GLY A 117 2.02 -9.23 -1.58
C GLY A 117 1.22 -9.12 -0.29
N GLN A 118 1.61 -8.18 0.57
CA GLN A 118 0.96 -7.96 1.85
C GLN A 118 0.34 -6.57 1.91
N GLY A 119 -0.78 -6.45 2.63
CA GLY A 119 -1.42 -5.19 2.99
C GLY A 119 -2.06 -5.28 4.37
N ASN A 120 -2.64 -4.18 4.84
CA ASN A 120 -3.39 -4.15 6.08
C ASN A 120 -4.88 -3.92 5.81
N LEU A 121 -5.72 -4.81 6.36
CA LEU A 121 -7.13 -4.54 6.53
C LEU A 121 -7.35 -3.98 7.95
N VAL A 122 -7.64 -2.69 7.98
CA VAL A 122 -7.85 -1.91 9.19
C VAL A 122 -9.33 -1.97 9.56
N VAL A 123 -9.64 -2.60 10.69
CA VAL A 123 -11.01 -2.85 11.14
C VAL A 123 -11.28 -2.09 12.43
N TRP A 124 -11.90 -0.92 12.31
CA TRP A 124 -12.15 -0.02 13.43
C TRP A 124 -13.64 0.26 13.64
N GLU A 125 -14.01 0.57 14.87
CA GLU A 125 -15.33 1.11 15.17
C GLU A 125 -15.36 2.62 14.87
N LYS A 126 -16.43 3.09 14.23
CA LYS A 126 -16.59 4.49 13.80
C LYS A 126 -16.57 5.52 14.93
N ARG A 127 -16.69 5.09 16.19
CA ARG A 127 -16.67 5.97 17.37
C ARG A 127 -15.27 6.29 17.89
N GLN A 128 -14.24 5.57 17.42
CA GLN A 128 -12.88 5.78 17.89
C GLN A 128 -12.31 7.09 17.31
N PRO A 129 -11.69 7.97 18.13
CA PRO A 129 -11.02 9.18 17.64
C PRO A 129 -9.94 8.85 16.60
N ILE A 130 -9.89 9.62 15.50
CA ILE A 130 -8.92 9.42 14.42
C ILE A 130 -8.07 10.68 14.23
N LEU A 131 -6.75 10.52 14.31
CA LEU A 131 -5.78 11.51 13.84
C LEU A 131 -5.41 11.21 12.39
N VAL A 132 -5.41 12.23 11.55
CA VAL A 132 -4.89 12.15 10.20
C VAL A 132 -3.53 12.81 10.18
N ILE A 133 -2.50 12.08 9.78
CA ILE A 133 -1.11 12.52 9.82
C ILE A 133 -0.56 12.57 8.40
N GLU A 134 -0.17 13.74 7.94
CA GLU A 134 0.60 13.87 6.70
C GLU A 134 2.00 13.28 6.93
N LEU A 135 2.41 12.27 6.15
CA LEU A 135 3.65 11.54 6.36
C LEU A 135 4.91 12.45 6.35
N SER A 136 4.87 13.55 5.61
CA SER A 136 5.94 14.54 5.56
C SER A 136 6.23 15.17 6.93
N SER A 137 5.23 15.31 7.80
CA SER A 137 5.37 15.85 9.16
C SER A 137 6.12 14.94 10.14
N LEU A 138 6.29 13.66 9.78
CA LEU A 138 7.00 12.65 10.58
C LEU A 138 8.47 12.52 10.24
N ARG A 139 8.96 13.22 9.21
CA ARG A 139 10.28 13.00 8.62
C ARG A 139 11.15 14.24 8.72
N GLU A 140 12.45 14.08 8.88
CA GLU A 140 13.38 15.21 8.72
C GLU A 140 13.31 15.76 7.28
N GLN A 141 13.45 17.07 7.12
CA GLN A 141 13.60 17.68 5.80
C GLN A 141 15.07 17.59 5.40
N PRO A 142 15.40 17.21 4.14
CA PRO A 142 16.77 17.29 3.67
C PRO A 142 17.28 18.71 3.81
N ALA A 143 18.49 18.88 4.35
CA ALA A 143 19.14 20.19 4.34
C ALA A 143 19.29 20.67 2.89
N PRO A 144 19.10 21.98 2.60
CA PRO A 144 19.32 22.52 1.27
C PRO A 144 20.79 22.28 0.87
N SER A 145 21.01 21.31 -0.03
CA SER A 145 22.33 20.96 -0.52
C SER A 145 22.62 21.70 -1.81
N ARG A 146 23.84 22.23 -1.96
CA ARG A 146 24.31 22.92 -3.19
C ARG A 146 24.73 21.95 -4.29
N VAL A 147 24.68 20.65 -4.01
CA VAL A 147 25.05 19.59 -4.96
C VAL A 147 23.77 19.04 -5.58
N PRO A 148 23.69 18.87 -6.92
CA PRO A 148 22.57 18.19 -7.55
C PRO A 148 22.41 16.80 -6.91
N PRO A 149 21.19 16.35 -6.61
CA PRO A 149 20.99 15.05 -5.99
C PRO A 149 21.47 13.97 -6.97
N VAL A 150 22.63 13.39 -6.68
CA VAL A 150 23.03 12.11 -7.26
C VAL A 150 22.18 11.09 -6.52
N SER A 151 21.25 10.46 -7.24
CA SER A 151 20.22 9.53 -6.74
C SER A 151 19.13 10.14 -5.84
N ALA A 152 17.87 9.86 -6.18
CA ALA A 152 16.72 10.10 -5.32
C ALA A 152 16.98 9.38 -3.99
N THR A 153 17.04 10.11 -2.89
CA THR A 153 17.12 9.52 -1.54
C THR A 153 16.02 8.48 -1.42
N ILE A 154 16.40 7.22 -1.26
CA ILE A 154 15.46 6.11 -1.09
C ILE A 154 14.63 6.43 0.16
N GLU A 155 13.31 6.32 0.09
CA GLU A 155 12.46 6.70 1.22
C GLU A 155 12.82 5.99 2.52
N SER A 156 13.36 4.77 2.42
CA SER A 156 13.84 3.96 3.53
C SER A 156 14.89 4.68 4.40
N GLU A 157 15.66 5.61 3.83
CA GLU A 157 16.77 6.27 4.52
C GLU A 157 16.37 7.57 5.24
N ARG A 158 15.15 8.07 5.01
CA ARG A 158 14.69 9.31 5.66
C ARG A 158 14.49 9.09 7.15
N LYS A 159 15.20 9.85 7.97
CA LYS A 159 15.08 9.77 9.42
C LYS A 159 13.74 10.34 9.91
N PRO A 160 13.14 9.73 10.95
CA PRO A 160 12.02 10.32 11.67
C PRO A 160 12.40 11.66 12.29
N LEU A 161 11.45 12.59 12.35
CA LEU A 161 11.60 13.81 13.15
C LEU A 161 11.74 13.44 14.64
N ALA A 162 12.53 14.21 15.38
CA ALA A 162 12.74 14.00 16.81
C ALA A 162 11.40 13.87 17.57
N ASP A 163 11.37 12.95 18.54
CA ASP A 163 10.22 12.61 19.40
C ASP A 163 8.96 12.08 18.68
N ALA A 164 8.89 12.10 17.34
CA ALA A 164 7.68 11.75 16.59
C ALA A 164 7.18 10.33 16.87
N VAL A 165 8.10 9.36 16.90
CA VAL A 165 7.78 7.96 17.15
C VAL A 165 7.21 7.78 18.56
N GLU A 166 7.88 8.34 19.56
CA GLU A 166 7.50 8.21 20.97
C GLU A 166 6.15 8.89 21.26
N GLU A 167 5.99 10.12 20.79
CA GLU A 167 4.81 10.94 21.05
C GLU A 167 3.57 10.43 20.30
N LEU A 168 3.73 9.99 19.05
CA LEU A 168 2.64 9.33 18.33
C LEU A 168 2.32 7.95 18.95
N GLY A 169 3.33 7.25 19.48
CA GLY A 169 3.14 6.04 20.28
C GLY A 169 2.22 6.26 21.47
N LYS A 170 2.48 7.31 22.28
CA LYS A 170 1.64 7.68 23.43
C LYS A 170 0.21 8.03 23.02
N LEU A 171 0.03 8.78 21.93
CA LEU A 171 -1.29 9.18 21.41
C LEU A 171 -2.14 7.98 20.96
N THR A 172 -1.49 6.97 20.38
CA THR A 172 -2.17 5.81 19.78
C THR A 172 -2.29 4.60 20.72
N GLN A 173 -1.59 4.61 21.85
CA GLN A 173 -1.61 3.51 22.81
C GLN A 173 -3.02 3.22 23.33
N PHE A 174 -3.85 4.26 23.54
CA PHE A 174 -5.18 4.11 24.14
C PHE A 174 -6.29 4.89 23.45
N TYR A 175 -5.98 6.02 22.82
CA TYR A 175 -7.02 7.01 22.48
C TYR A 175 -7.24 7.16 20.98
N TYR A 176 -6.17 7.43 20.22
CA TYR A 176 -6.31 7.69 18.79
C TYR A 176 -6.01 6.47 17.92
N ARG A 177 -6.82 6.32 16.87
CA ARG A 177 -6.41 5.62 15.65
C ARG A 177 -5.71 6.61 14.73
N VAL A 178 -4.86 6.10 13.84
CA VAL A 178 -4.03 6.94 12.97
C VAL A 178 -4.19 6.57 11.51
N ILE A 179 -4.52 7.57 10.69
CA ILE A 179 -4.45 7.51 9.24
C ILE A 179 -3.20 8.26 8.80
N TYR A 180 -2.28 7.57 8.12
CA TYR A 180 -1.11 8.18 7.50
C TYR A 180 -1.43 8.55 6.06
N VAL A 181 -1.34 9.83 5.72
CA VAL A 181 -1.57 10.32 4.36
C VAL A 181 -0.25 10.51 3.64
N VAL A 182 -0.12 9.93 2.47
CA VAL A 182 1.07 10.05 1.63
C VAL A 182 0.70 10.38 0.19
N GLU A 183 1.51 11.23 -0.44
CA GLU A 183 1.41 11.51 -1.86
C GLU A 183 2.07 10.40 -2.70
N GLY A 184 1.42 9.97 -3.77
CA GLY A 184 1.99 9.05 -4.76
C GLY A 184 1.02 8.70 -5.89
N ARG A 185 1.45 8.91 -7.14
CA ARG A 185 0.66 8.53 -8.33
C ARG A 185 0.47 7.02 -8.45
N ASP A 186 1.51 6.24 -8.12
CA ASP A 186 1.38 4.80 -7.94
C ASP A 186 1.07 4.49 -6.47
N GLY A 187 -0.23 4.49 -6.15
CA GLY A 187 -0.69 4.24 -4.79
C GLY A 187 -0.33 2.86 -4.23
N PHE A 188 -0.05 1.88 -5.10
CA PHE A 188 0.26 0.52 -4.67
C PHE A 188 1.69 0.42 -4.13
N HIS A 189 2.67 0.77 -4.97
CA HIS A 189 4.07 0.78 -4.56
C HIS A 189 4.29 1.72 -3.37
N ARG A 190 3.66 2.90 -3.43
CA ARG A 190 3.78 3.91 -2.39
C ARG A 190 3.26 3.44 -1.03
N SER A 191 2.11 2.78 -1.00
CA SER A 191 1.56 2.24 0.25
C SER A 191 2.49 1.19 0.87
N ALA A 192 3.11 0.32 0.05
CA ALA A 192 4.03 -0.71 0.53
C ALA A 192 5.31 -0.10 1.13
N GLU A 193 5.94 0.82 0.41
CA GLU A 193 7.15 1.55 0.83
C GLU A 193 6.93 2.29 2.16
N VAL A 194 5.78 2.97 2.31
CA VAL A 194 5.45 3.70 3.54
C VAL A 194 5.21 2.76 4.71
N ARG A 195 4.49 1.64 4.52
CA ARG A 195 4.29 0.65 5.58
C ARG A 195 5.63 0.11 6.09
N GLU A 196 6.53 -0.20 5.18
CA GLU A 196 7.87 -0.68 5.52
C GLU A 196 8.67 0.38 6.29
N TRP A 197 8.66 1.63 5.83
CA TRP A 197 9.32 2.73 6.52
C TRP A 197 8.77 2.96 7.93
N LEU A 198 7.44 2.96 8.11
CA LEU A 198 6.78 3.10 9.41
C LEU A 198 7.16 1.94 10.34
N LYS A 199 7.16 0.71 9.84
CA LYS A 199 7.55 -0.49 10.58
C LYS A 199 9.01 -0.43 11.04
N ASN A 200 9.92 -0.11 10.12
CA ASN A 200 11.37 -0.05 10.40
C ASN A 200 11.71 1.00 11.46
N HIS A 201 10.97 2.11 11.47
CA HIS A 201 11.12 3.18 12.46
C HIS A 201 10.22 3.04 13.69
N LYS A 202 9.51 1.90 13.83
CA LYS A 202 8.67 1.56 14.98
C LYS A 202 7.52 2.55 15.24
N PHE A 203 7.01 3.20 14.20
CA PHE A 203 5.78 3.97 14.32
C PHE A 203 4.59 3.06 14.64
N PRO A 204 3.56 3.58 15.33
CA PRO A 204 2.30 2.86 15.52
C PRO A 204 1.73 2.40 14.20
N THR A 205 1.16 1.19 14.17
CA THR A 205 0.52 0.71 12.95
C THR A 205 -0.82 1.40 12.74
N GLY A 206 -1.07 1.85 11.51
CA GLY A 206 -2.26 2.59 11.14
C GLY A 206 -2.68 2.33 9.70
N TYR A 207 -3.68 3.09 9.25
CA TYR A 207 -4.16 3.02 7.88
C TYR A 207 -3.31 3.91 6.97
N VAL A 208 -2.65 3.35 5.96
CA VAL A 208 -1.94 4.15 4.95
C VAL A 208 -2.90 4.54 3.83
N LEU A 209 -3.17 5.83 3.73
CA LEU A 209 -4.00 6.44 2.71
C LEU A 209 -3.11 7.14 1.68
N THR A 210 -3.10 6.64 0.45
CA THR A 210 -2.37 7.29 -0.65
C THR A 210 -3.28 8.21 -1.47
N LEU A 211 -2.82 9.42 -1.71
CA LEU A 211 -3.46 10.40 -2.60
C LEU A 211 -2.51 10.72 -3.77
N PRO A 212 -3.02 10.99 -4.98
CA PRO A 212 -2.18 11.35 -6.12
C PRO A 212 -1.41 12.66 -5.90
N VAL A 213 -2.04 13.60 -5.19
CA VAL A 213 -1.50 14.88 -4.74
C VAL A 213 -2.10 15.22 -3.37
N ILE A 214 -1.33 15.84 -2.48
CA ILE A 214 -1.84 16.37 -1.21
C ILE A 214 -2.02 17.89 -1.36
N ASP A 215 -3.20 18.30 -1.82
CA ASP A 215 -3.65 19.69 -1.84
C ASP A 215 -4.98 19.86 -1.10
N THR A 216 -5.42 21.12 -0.97
CA THR A 216 -6.63 21.50 -0.23
C THR A 216 -7.88 20.79 -0.75
N ASN A 217 -8.00 20.62 -2.07
CA ASN A 217 -9.18 20.04 -2.71
C ASN A 217 -9.18 18.52 -2.58
N THR A 218 -8.07 17.87 -2.92
CA THR A 218 -7.93 16.41 -2.94
C THR A 218 -8.02 15.83 -1.53
N MET A 219 -7.29 16.41 -0.57
CA MET A 219 -7.41 16.01 0.83
C MET A 219 -8.81 16.32 1.37
N GLY A 220 -9.36 17.46 0.97
CA GLY A 220 -10.70 17.87 1.35
C GLY A 220 -11.78 16.87 0.93
N THR A 221 -11.84 16.53 -0.36
CA THR A 221 -12.76 15.53 -0.90
C THR A 221 -12.61 14.20 -0.16
N LYS A 222 -11.37 13.79 0.16
CA LYS A 222 -11.14 12.56 0.91
C LYS A 222 -11.68 12.63 2.35
N ILE A 223 -11.60 13.78 3.02
CA ILE A 223 -12.24 13.97 4.34
C ILE A 223 -13.76 13.83 4.22
N ASP A 224 -14.36 14.43 3.18
CA ASP A 224 -15.80 14.35 2.95
C ASP A 224 -16.25 12.90 2.67
N GLU A 225 -15.49 12.16 1.86
CA GLU A 225 -15.70 10.74 1.61
C GLU A 225 -15.62 9.91 2.91
N LEU A 226 -14.62 10.17 3.76
CA LEU A 226 -14.47 9.50 5.06
C LEU A 226 -15.67 9.80 5.96
N HIS A 227 -16.10 11.06 6.05
CA HIS A 227 -17.27 11.47 6.85
C HIS A 227 -18.57 10.86 6.32
N ALA A 228 -18.75 10.81 5.00
CA ALA A 228 -19.89 10.18 4.34
C ALA A 228 -19.91 8.66 4.59
N ALA A 229 -18.76 8.01 4.59
CA ALA A 229 -18.60 6.61 5.00
C ALA A 229 -18.80 6.38 6.51
N GLY A 230 -19.00 7.45 7.29
CA GLY A 230 -19.32 7.42 8.72
C GLY A 230 -18.13 7.63 9.66
N TRP A 231 -16.93 7.89 9.15
CA TRP A 231 -15.72 8.19 9.93
C TRP A 231 -15.70 9.65 10.42
N ARG A 232 -16.77 10.07 11.10
CA ARG A 232 -16.95 11.46 11.58
C ARG A 232 -16.02 11.85 12.73
N THR A 233 -15.25 10.89 13.25
CA THR A 233 -14.22 11.11 14.27
C THR A 233 -12.89 11.59 13.70
N VAL A 234 -12.77 11.66 12.36
CA VAL A 234 -11.72 12.43 11.67
C VAL A 234 -11.96 13.91 11.92
N LYS A 235 -11.29 14.46 12.94
CA LYS A 235 -11.49 15.86 13.39
C LYS A 235 -10.22 16.69 13.43
N VAL A 236 -9.05 16.06 13.47
CA VAL A 236 -7.77 16.74 13.56
C VAL A 236 -6.79 16.19 12.52
N GLY A 237 -6.20 17.09 11.75
CA GLY A 237 -5.08 16.82 10.87
C GLY A 237 -3.78 17.33 11.48
N VAL A 238 -2.71 16.54 11.45
CA VAL A 238 -1.35 16.98 11.77
C VAL A 238 -0.52 16.87 10.50
N GLY A 239 0.04 17.97 10.02
CA GLY A 239 0.77 17.98 8.76
C GLY A 239 1.84 19.04 8.66
N ARG A 240 2.56 19.06 7.55
CA ARG A 240 3.58 20.06 7.24
C ARG A 240 3.09 21.02 6.17
N SER A 241 2.32 20.54 5.20
CA SER A 241 1.95 21.34 4.03
C SER A 241 0.76 22.25 4.33
N LYS A 242 0.81 23.44 3.72
CA LYS A 242 -0.28 24.43 3.80
C LYS A 242 -1.60 23.86 3.26
N GLY A 243 -1.55 23.19 2.11
CA GLY A 243 -2.75 22.61 1.47
C GLY A 243 -3.43 21.54 2.33
N PHE A 244 -2.65 20.67 2.97
CA PHE A 244 -3.18 19.70 3.93
C PHE A 244 -3.90 20.39 5.09
N ALA A 245 -3.26 21.38 5.73
CA ALA A 245 -3.85 22.10 6.85
C ALA A 245 -5.13 22.87 6.45
N GLU A 246 -5.13 23.52 5.28
CA GLU A 246 -6.30 24.23 4.76
C GLU A 246 -7.49 23.30 4.50
N ALA A 247 -7.25 22.06 4.06
CA ALA A 247 -8.33 21.08 3.82
C ALA A 247 -9.19 20.82 5.08
N PHE A 248 -8.54 20.73 6.25
CA PHE A 248 -9.21 20.59 7.55
C PHE A 248 -9.91 21.89 7.96
N LEU A 249 -9.21 23.02 7.88
CA LEU A 249 -9.73 24.31 8.35
C LEU A 249 -10.95 24.79 7.55
N GLN A 250 -10.98 24.56 6.23
CA GLN A 250 -12.14 24.88 5.39
C GLN A 250 -13.40 24.08 5.79
N ARG A 251 -13.21 22.89 6.37
CA ARG A 251 -14.28 22.04 6.92
C ARG A 251 -14.59 22.32 8.39
N ARG A 252 -14.03 23.41 8.94
CA ARG A 252 -14.13 23.78 10.36
C ARG A 252 -13.59 22.69 11.30
N LEU A 253 -12.64 21.90 10.81
CA LEU A 253 -11.88 20.93 11.59
C LEU A 253 -10.57 21.55 12.07
N GLU A 254 -9.86 20.84 12.94
CA GLU A 254 -8.60 21.32 13.49
C GLU A 254 -7.41 20.88 12.63
N ALA A 255 -6.40 21.75 12.54
CA ALA A 255 -5.14 21.46 11.89
C ALA A 255 -3.97 21.92 12.77
N ILE A 256 -2.99 21.04 12.96
CA ILE A 256 -1.72 21.33 13.64
C ILE A 256 -0.60 21.20 12.61
N MET A 257 0.18 22.27 12.43
CA MET A 257 1.36 22.24 11.59
C MET A 257 2.61 21.90 12.40
N VAL A 258 3.38 20.91 11.95
CA VAL A 258 4.64 20.46 12.57
C VAL A 258 5.62 19.95 11.49
N PRO A 259 6.93 20.27 11.57
CA PRO A 259 7.54 21.27 12.45
C PRO A 259 7.01 22.69 12.18
N GLU A 260 7.42 23.65 13.01
CA GLU A 260 7.04 25.07 12.83
C GLU A 260 7.41 25.53 11.41
N PRO A 261 6.43 25.93 10.57
CA PRO A 261 6.68 26.28 9.18
C PRO A 261 7.22 27.71 9.05
N SER A 262 7.67 28.10 7.85
CA SER A 262 8.19 29.44 7.61
C SER A 262 7.10 30.51 7.68
N LYS A 263 7.48 31.77 7.94
CA LYS A 263 6.54 32.91 7.94
C LYS A 263 5.76 32.98 6.62
N GLY A 264 4.43 33.02 6.69
CA GLY A 264 3.53 33.09 5.53
C GLY A 264 2.97 31.74 5.06
N GLU A 265 3.52 30.63 5.55
CA GLU A 265 3.04 29.28 5.21
C GLU A 265 1.93 28.78 6.14
N VAL A 266 1.71 29.45 7.28
CA VAL A 266 0.69 29.10 8.28
C VAL A 266 -0.69 29.61 7.83
N PRO A 267 -1.68 28.74 7.57
CA PRO A 267 -3.06 29.16 7.36
C PRO A 267 -3.66 29.85 8.58
N ARG A 268 -4.60 30.78 8.34
CA ARG A 268 -5.34 31.42 9.43
C ARG A 268 -6.11 30.36 10.23
N LYS A 269 -5.96 30.38 11.56
CA LYS A 269 -6.54 29.42 12.54
C LYS A 269 -5.82 28.07 12.66
N ALA A 270 -4.77 27.80 11.88
CA ALA A 270 -3.94 26.63 12.12
C ALA A 270 -3.23 26.77 13.47
N LYS A 271 -3.16 25.68 14.23
CA LYS A 271 -2.26 25.58 15.38
C LYS A 271 -0.86 25.28 14.84
N VAL A 272 0.17 25.86 15.45
CA VAL A 272 1.57 25.59 15.11
C VAL A 272 2.25 24.92 16.28
N ALA A 273 3.02 23.88 16.03
CA ALA A 273 3.83 23.17 17.00
C ALA A 273 5.29 23.09 16.51
N LYS A 274 6.24 23.34 17.41
CA LYS A 274 7.67 23.26 17.11
C LYS A 274 8.14 21.83 16.92
N ASP A 275 7.59 20.93 17.74
CA ASP A 275 7.96 19.51 17.81
C ASP A 275 6.72 18.65 18.15
N TRP A 276 6.92 17.33 18.15
CA TRP A 276 5.86 16.38 18.44
C TRP A 276 5.41 16.35 19.91
N LYS A 277 6.25 16.82 20.85
CA LYS A 277 5.83 17.00 22.25
C LYS A 277 4.79 18.12 22.36
N GLU A 278 4.96 19.19 21.59
CA GLU A 278 4.01 20.29 21.51
C GLU A 278 2.73 19.89 20.75
N VAL A 279 2.81 19.05 19.71
CA VAL A 279 1.63 18.47 19.06
C VAL A 279 0.72 17.79 20.09
N ARG A 280 1.27 16.89 20.92
CA ARG A 280 0.50 16.17 21.95
C ARG A 280 -0.20 17.12 22.93
N LYS A 281 0.41 18.27 23.26
CA LYS A 281 -0.19 19.27 24.17
C LYS A 281 -1.34 20.07 23.54
N LYS A 282 -1.44 20.09 22.21
CA LYS A 282 -2.42 20.87 21.44
C LYS A 282 -3.62 20.05 20.96
N LEU A 283 -3.53 18.73 21.09
CA LEU A 283 -4.64 17.77 20.92
C LEU A 283 -5.46 17.69 22.21
#